data_AF-Q224F4-F1
#
_entry.id   AF-Q224F4-F1
#
_cell.length_a   1.000
_cell.length_b   1.000
_cell.length_c   1.000
_cell.angle_alpha   90.00
_cell.angle_beta   90.00
_cell.angle_gamma   90.00
#
_symmetry.space_group_name_H-M   'P 1'
#
loop_
_entity.id
_entity.type
_entity.pdbx_description
1 polymer ?
#
loop_
_entity_poly.entity_id
_entity_poly.type
_entity_poly.pdbx_seq_one_letter_code
_entity_poly.pdbx_strand_id
1 'polypeptide(L)'
;MNLYKYHSSIGMIGDIPTISQSQFLALANKMKLTDGKLYKIVDIDYNFISAISNTDKERNYLNPEKAVIRFQFLELIVRIICDKYMRKGNCKNVQKAIQKFFDKKSIKSVIEEIEDPQKWRDERFWNEGCEQVLKNHIDTIQEIWHRWADSKKEEKRNLKFQKSMSIYEFTDMVKHFKLLKFI
;
A
#
# COMPACT_ATOMS: atom_id res chain seq x y z
N MET A 1 -5.47 -8.26 0.08
CA MET A 1 -5.79 -6.84 -0.22
C MET A 1 -5.28 -5.89 0.87
N ASN A 2 -5.33 -6.27 2.15
CA ASN A 2 -4.84 -5.45 3.27
C ASN A 2 -3.31 -5.29 3.29
N LEU A 3 -2.56 -6.32 2.86
CA LEU A 3 -1.10 -6.28 2.73
C LEU A 3 -0.60 -5.09 1.89
N TYR A 4 -1.17 -4.89 0.69
CA TYR A 4 -0.81 -3.73 -0.13
C TYR A 4 -1.16 -2.43 0.58
N LYS A 5 -2.38 -2.31 1.10
CA LYS A 5 -2.85 -1.08 1.76
C LYS A 5 -1.88 -0.66 2.88
N TYR A 6 -1.54 -1.59 3.77
CA TYR A 6 -0.63 -1.34 4.89
C TYR A 6 0.77 -0.90 4.45
N HIS A 7 1.39 -1.60 3.51
CA HIS A 7 2.72 -1.20 3.06
C HIS A 7 2.68 0.09 2.23
N SER A 8 1.63 0.30 1.44
CA SER A 8 1.50 1.49 0.60
C SER A 8 1.22 2.77 1.38
N SER A 9 0.61 2.68 2.57
CA SER A 9 0.46 3.84 3.46
C SER A 9 1.78 4.27 4.10
N ILE A 10 2.80 3.41 4.09
CA ILE A 10 4.15 3.72 4.57
C ILE A 10 5.03 4.23 3.40
N GLY A 11 4.85 3.64 2.21
CA GLY A 11 5.67 3.87 1.01
C GLY A 11 5.06 4.85 0.00
N MET A 12 4.62 6.03 0.42
CA MET A 12 4.00 6.99 -0.50
C MET A 12 5.06 7.72 -1.35
N ILE A 13 4.76 7.92 -2.65
CA ILE A 13 5.50 8.85 -3.52
C ILE A 13 4.54 9.95 -3.93
N GLY A 14 4.77 11.17 -3.45
CA GLY A 14 3.75 12.20 -3.59
C GLY A 14 2.50 11.84 -2.79
N ASP A 15 1.35 12.07 -3.40
CA ASP A 15 0.04 11.64 -2.90
C ASP A 15 -0.33 10.20 -3.31
N ILE A 16 0.61 9.43 -3.88
CA ILE A 16 0.32 8.12 -4.47
C ILE A 16 0.80 7.03 -3.51
N PRO A 17 -0.11 6.18 -2.99
CA PRO A 17 0.29 5.02 -2.20
C PRO A 17 1.01 4.01 -3.08
N THR A 18 2.28 3.73 -2.78
CA THR A 18 3.11 2.81 -3.57
C THR A 18 3.92 1.88 -2.67
N ILE A 19 4.59 0.89 -3.24
CA ILE A 19 5.60 0.11 -2.52
C ILE A 19 6.90 0.24 -3.28
N SER A 20 7.92 0.83 -2.65
CA SER A 20 9.25 0.96 -3.25
C SER A 20 9.94 -0.40 -3.34
N GLN A 21 10.96 -0.50 -4.20
CA GLN A 21 11.75 -1.73 -4.32
C GLN A 21 12.40 -2.13 -2.99
N SER A 22 12.99 -1.19 -2.25
CA SER A 22 13.60 -1.47 -0.95
C SER A 22 12.60 -1.98 0.09
N GLN A 23 11.40 -1.39 0.11
CA GLN A 23 10.32 -1.84 0.98
C GLN A 23 9.84 -3.25 0.60
N PHE A 24 9.69 -3.51 -0.70
CA PHE A 24 9.30 -4.84 -1.18
C PHE A 24 10.36 -5.90 -0.88
N LEU A 25 11.66 -5.58 -1.02
CA LEU A 25 12.74 -6.49 -0.65
C LEU A 25 12.73 -6.84 0.84
N ALA A 26 12.48 -5.85 1.71
CA ALA A 26 12.30 -6.10 3.14
C ALA A 26 11.10 -7.03 3.41
N LEU A 27 9.98 -6.82 2.71
CA LEU A 27 8.80 -7.69 2.79
C LEU A 27 9.11 -9.11 2.29
N ALA A 28 9.79 -9.24 1.15
CA ALA A 28 10.18 -10.51 0.56
C ALA A 28 11.09 -11.32 1.49
N ASN A 29 12.00 -10.65 2.20
CA ASN A 29 12.84 -11.26 3.22
C ASN A 29 12.02 -11.78 4.41
N LYS A 30 11.08 -10.97 4.95
CA LYS A 30 10.16 -11.41 6.01
C LYS A 30 9.34 -12.63 5.59
N MET A 31 8.82 -12.60 4.36
CA MET A 31 8.06 -13.69 3.75
C MET A 31 8.90 -14.93 3.41
N LYS A 32 10.24 -14.84 3.50
CA LYS A 32 11.19 -15.87 3.09
C LYS A 32 10.93 -16.31 1.65
N LEU A 33 10.80 -15.35 0.73
CA LEU A 33 10.51 -15.63 -0.67
C LEU A 33 11.69 -16.29 -1.39
N THR A 34 12.91 -16.07 -0.95
CA THR A 34 14.10 -16.74 -1.46
C THR A 34 14.34 -18.09 -0.77
N ASP A 35 15.02 -18.99 -1.46
CA ASP A 35 15.54 -20.25 -0.89
C ASP A 35 17.08 -20.29 -0.90
N GLY A 36 17.73 -19.22 -1.37
CA GLY A 36 19.18 -19.07 -1.45
C GLY A 36 19.86 -19.97 -2.48
N LYS A 37 19.13 -20.88 -3.13
CA LYS A 37 19.68 -21.88 -4.05
C LYS A 37 19.11 -21.67 -5.45
N LEU A 38 17.82 -21.96 -5.57
CA LEU A 38 17.09 -21.88 -6.82
C LEU A 38 16.54 -20.48 -6.98
N TYR A 39 15.73 -19.98 -6.04
CA TYR A 39 15.11 -18.66 -6.14
C TYR A 39 15.83 -17.66 -5.23
N LYS A 40 16.55 -16.72 -5.85
CA LYS A 40 17.45 -15.75 -5.22
C LYS A 40 16.88 -14.35 -5.24
N ILE A 41 17.51 -13.42 -4.52
CA ILE A 41 17.10 -12.00 -4.46
C ILE A 41 17.08 -11.38 -5.87
N VAL A 42 18.06 -11.71 -6.70
CA VAL A 42 18.14 -11.22 -8.09
C VAL A 42 16.91 -11.60 -8.94
N ASP A 43 16.28 -12.76 -8.68
CA ASP A 43 15.07 -13.17 -9.36
C ASP A 43 13.86 -12.32 -8.92
N ILE A 44 13.86 -11.88 -7.66
CA ILE A 44 12.84 -10.98 -7.11
C ILE A 44 12.99 -9.59 -7.70
N ASP A 45 14.22 -9.06 -7.75
CA ASP A 45 14.51 -7.77 -8.37
C ASP A 45 14.13 -7.75 -9.85
N TYR A 46 14.44 -8.82 -10.58
CA TYR A 46 14.03 -8.95 -11.98
C TYR A 46 12.50 -8.91 -12.14
N ASN A 47 11.77 -9.65 -11.30
CA ASN A 47 10.32 -9.64 -11.31
C ASN A 47 9.73 -8.27 -10.93
N PHE A 48 10.36 -7.55 -10.00
CA PHE A 48 9.98 -6.19 -9.61
C PHE A 48 10.14 -5.23 -10.79
N ILE A 49 11.32 -5.22 -11.44
CA ILE A 49 11.61 -4.41 -12.61
C ILE A 49 10.64 -4.74 -13.75
N SER A 50 10.35 -6.02 -13.97
CA SER A 50 9.39 -6.44 -14.98
C SER A 50 7.97 -5.94 -14.71
N ALA A 51 7.54 -5.86 -13.45
CA ALA A 51 6.20 -5.40 -13.07
C ALA A 51 6.03 -3.87 -13.23
N ILE A 52 7.10 -3.09 -13.05
CA ILE A 52 7.06 -1.63 -13.28
C ILE A 52 7.17 -1.28 -14.77
N SER A 53 7.76 -2.16 -15.58
CA SER A 53 8.10 -1.90 -16.99
C SER A 53 6.90 -2.01 -17.96
N ASN A 54 5.66 -2.10 -17.46
CA ASN A 54 4.49 -2.17 -18.33
C ASN A 54 4.36 -0.90 -19.21
N THR A 55 4.16 -1.18 -20.50
CA THR A 55 4.54 -0.40 -21.67
C THR A 55 3.54 0.66 -22.11
N ASP A 56 3.08 1.54 -21.21
CA ASP A 56 2.32 2.70 -21.64
C ASP A 56 3.29 3.80 -22.09
N LYS A 57 3.22 4.15 -23.38
CA LYS A 57 4.02 5.24 -23.99
C LYS A 57 3.72 6.60 -23.35
N GLU A 58 2.55 6.73 -22.72
CA GLU A 58 2.14 7.92 -22.00
C GLU A 58 2.33 7.73 -20.50
N ARG A 59 3.17 8.60 -19.92
CA ARG A 59 3.48 8.58 -18.48
C ARG A 59 2.24 8.95 -17.67
N ASN A 60 1.55 7.94 -17.13
CA ASN A 60 0.51 8.17 -16.14
C ASN A 60 1.13 8.60 -14.81
N TYR A 61 0.85 9.82 -14.36
CA TYR A 61 1.38 10.33 -13.09
C TYR A 61 0.97 9.48 -11.88
N LEU A 62 -0.15 8.74 -11.94
CA LEU A 62 -0.61 7.80 -10.91
C LEU A 62 0.24 6.53 -10.81
N ASN A 63 1.19 6.33 -11.74
CA ASN A 63 2.04 5.16 -11.82
C ASN A 63 3.53 5.58 -11.77
N PRO A 64 4.11 5.77 -10.57
CA PRO A 64 5.50 6.20 -10.44
C PRO A 64 6.51 5.17 -11.00
N GLU A 65 7.59 5.65 -11.63
CA GLU A 65 8.55 4.78 -12.35
C GLU A 65 9.35 3.81 -11.46
N LYS A 66 9.50 4.11 -10.16
CA LYS A 66 10.42 3.38 -9.24
C LYS A 66 9.71 2.64 -8.10
N ALA A 67 8.40 2.50 -8.18
CA ALA A 67 7.61 1.83 -7.16
C ALA A 67 6.40 1.15 -7.79
N VAL A 68 5.87 0.13 -7.12
CA VAL A 68 4.69 -0.57 -7.61
C VAL A 68 3.42 0.02 -7.00
N ILE A 69 2.43 0.29 -7.86
CA ILE A 69 1.05 0.55 -7.45
C ILE A 69 0.25 -0.75 -7.37
N ARG A 70 -1.00 -0.66 -6.92
CA ARG A 70 -1.83 -1.81 -6.54
C ARG A 70 -1.87 -2.95 -7.56
N PHE A 71 -2.10 -2.63 -8.83
CA PHE A 71 -2.19 -3.68 -9.85
C PHE A 71 -0.82 -4.30 -10.15
N GLN A 72 0.24 -3.49 -10.21
CA GLN A 72 1.62 -3.96 -10.40
C GLN A 72 2.08 -4.81 -9.22
N PHE A 73 1.64 -4.50 -8.00
CA PHE A 73 1.92 -5.33 -6.82
C PHE A 73 1.23 -6.70 -6.93
N LEU A 74 -0.03 -6.76 -7.36
CA LEU A 74 -0.71 -8.04 -7.58
C LEU A 74 -0.03 -8.86 -8.67
N GLU A 75 0.31 -8.21 -9.78
CA GLU A 75 1.06 -8.81 -10.88
C GLU A 75 2.42 -9.34 -10.40
N LEU A 76 3.19 -8.54 -9.66
CA LEU A 76 4.48 -8.91 -9.08
C LEU A 76 4.38 -10.17 -8.23
N ILE A 77 3.39 -10.25 -7.34
CA ILE A 77 3.18 -11.45 -6.50
C ILE A 77 2.89 -12.67 -7.38
N VAL A 78 2.03 -12.55 -8.38
CA VAL A 78 1.72 -13.67 -9.29
C VAL A 78 2.94 -14.08 -10.11
N ARG A 79 3.72 -13.12 -10.63
CA ARG A 79 4.97 -13.39 -11.35
C ARG A 79 5.97 -14.16 -10.49
N ILE A 80 6.17 -13.73 -9.24
CA ILE A 80 7.03 -14.44 -8.28
C ILE A 80 6.53 -15.87 -8.02
N ILE A 81 5.22 -16.06 -7.86
CA ILE A 81 4.61 -17.38 -7.66
C ILE A 81 4.88 -18.29 -8.88
N CYS A 82 4.62 -17.80 -10.09
CA CYS A 82 4.85 -18.55 -11.32
C CYS A 82 6.33 -18.89 -11.51
N ASP A 83 7.24 -17.93 -11.29
CA ASP A 83 8.67 -18.14 -11.44
C ASP A 83 9.23 -19.13 -10.42
N LYS A 84 8.79 -19.04 -9.17
CA LYS A 84 9.28 -19.90 -8.09
C LYS A 84 8.73 -21.33 -8.19
N TYR A 85 7.45 -21.49 -8.53
CA TYR A 85 6.78 -22.79 -8.45
C TYR A 85 6.52 -23.44 -9.80
N MET A 86 6.33 -22.70 -10.88
CA MET A 86 6.03 -23.29 -12.20
C MET A 86 7.27 -23.45 -13.06
N ARG A 87 8.07 -22.39 -13.23
CA ARG A 87 9.27 -22.42 -14.09
C ARG A 87 10.26 -23.53 -13.69
N LYS A 88 10.29 -23.89 -12.41
CA LYS A 88 11.18 -24.93 -11.86
C LYS A 88 10.53 -26.30 -11.68
N GLY A 89 9.36 -26.53 -12.29
CA GLY A 89 8.69 -27.83 -12.34
C GLY A 89 7.97 -28.26 -11.05
N ASN A 90 7.89 -27.39 -10.04
CA ASN A 90 7.28 -27.74 -8.75
C ASN A 90 5.74 -27.80 -8.78
N CYS A 91 5.10 -27.15 -9.75
CA CYS A 91 3.65 -27.06 -9.92
C CYS A 91 3.28 -27.04 -11.42
N LYS A 92 2.29 -27.85 -11.82
CA LYS A 92 1.84 -27.96 -13.21
C LYS A 92 0.83 -26.89 -13.64
N ASN A 93 0.23 -26.16 -12.69
CA ASN A 93 -0.72 -25.10 -12.97
C ASN A 93 -0.60 -23.96 -11.95
N VAL A 94 -1.11 -22.78 -12.33
CA VAL A 94 -1.04 -21.54 -11.54
C VAL A 94 -1.83 -21.68 -10.23
N GLN A 95 -3.00 -22.33 -10.26
CA GLN A 95 -3.84 -22.51 -9.07
C GLN A 95 -3.09 -23.23 -7.94
N LYS A 96 -2.42 -24.35 -8.23
CA LYS A 96 -1.62 -25.09 -7.25
C LYS A 96 -0.43 -24.28 -6.76
N ALA A 97 0.20 -23.49 -7.65
CA ALA A 97 1.31 -22.62 -7.27
C ALA A 97 0.87 -21.53 -6.28
N ILE A 98 -0.28 -20.89 -6.54
CA ILE A 98 -0.88 -19.88 -5.66
C ILE A 98 -1.25 -20.50 -4.31
N GLN A 99 -1.93 -21.64 -4.31
CA GLN A 99 -2.29 -22.34 -3.06
C GLN A 99 -1.04 -22.67 -2.23
N LYS A 100 -0.03 -23.27 -2.86
CA LYS A 100 1.25 -23.60 -2.19
C LYS A 100 1.98 -22.39 -1.64
N PHE A 101 1.88 -21.24 -2.32
CA PHE A 101 2.44 -19.98 -1.84
C PHE A 101 1.74 -19.52 -0.56
N PHE A 102 0.40 -19.42 -0.59
CA PHE A 102 -0.37 -18.95 0.57
C PHE A 102 -0.38 -19.95 1.73
N ASP A 103 -0.16 -21.24 1.49
CA ASP A 103 -0.05 -22.25 2.54
C ASP A 103 1.25 -22.19 3.34
N LYS A 104 2.26 -21.46 2.86
CA LYS A 104 3.53 -21.32 3.57
C LYS A 104 3.36 -20.51 4.86
N LYS A 105 3.78 -21.09 6.00
CA LYS A 105 3.70 -20.45 7.33
C LYS A 105 4.30 -19.03 7.38
N SER A 106 5.43 -18.79 6.71
CA SER A 106 6.05 -17.45 6.67
C SER A 106 5.24 -16.42 5.87
N ILE A 107 4.40 -16.86 4.94
CA ILE A 107 3.48 -15.97 4.21
C ILE A 107 2.27 -15.68 5.10
N LYS A 108 1.69 -16.72 5.70
CA LYS A 108 0.56 -16.58 6.63
C LYS A 108 0.88 -15.62 7.77
N SER A 109 2.03 -15.78 8.45
CA SER A 109 2.36 -14.91 9.59
C SER A 109 2.49 -13.43 9.19
N VAL A 110 3.11 -13.14 8.04
CA VAL A 110 3.26 -11.76 7.55
C VAL A 110 1.92 -11.14 7.19
N ILE A 111 0.96 -11.93 6.68
CA ILE A 111 -0.39 -11.44 6.39
C ILE A 111 -1.19 -11.24 7.68
N GLU A 112 -1.05 -12.16 8.64
CA GLU A 112 -1.73 -12.13 9.95
C GLU A 112 -1.19 -11.03 10.88
N GLU A 113 0.07 -10.60 10.71
CA GLU A 113 0.66 -9.44 11.40
C GLU A 113 -0.08 -8.12 11.07
N ILE A 114 -0.85 -8.08 9.99
CA ILE A 114 -1.54 -6.88 9.54
C ILE A 114 -2.98 -6.94 10.06
N GLU A 115 -3.26 -6.05 11.01
CA GLU A 115 -4.62 -5.86 11.54
C GLU A 115 -5.59 -5.57 10.40
N ASP A 116 -6.77 -6.21 10.42
CA ASP A 116 -7.82 -5.91 9.48
C ASP A 116 -8.41 -4.52 9.78
N PRO A 117 -8.28 -3.54 8.85
CA PRO A 117 -8.79 -2.20 9.10
C PRO A 117 -10.30 -2.16 9.31
N GLN A 118 -11.04 -3.15 8.78
CA GLN A 118 -12.48 -3.23 9.01
C GLN A 118 -12.78 -3.68 10.44
N LYS A 119 -12.13 -4.74 10.89
CA LYS A 119 -12.22 -5.21 12.28
C LYS A 119 -11.87 -4.11 13.28
N TRP A 120 -10.79 -3.36 13.03
CA TRP A 120 -10.45 -2.19 13.85
C TRP A 120 -11.57 -1.16 13.92
N ARG A 121 -12.24 -0.88 12.79
CA ARG A 121 -13.37 0.06 12.76
C ARG A 121 -14.52 -0.45 13.61
N ASP A 122 -14.94 -1.69 13.38
CA ASP A 122 -16.08 -2.30 14.07
C ASP A 122 -15.85 -2.38 15.60
N GLU A 123 -14.63 -2.72 16.03
CA GLU A 123 -14.32 -2.95 17.44
C GLU A 123 -13.93 -1.69 18.21
N ARG A 124 -13.37 -0.67 17.53
CA ARG A 124 -12.74 0.49 18.22
C ARG A 124 -13.27 1.85 17.81
N PHE A 125 -13.72 2.03 16.57
CA PHE A 125 -14.08 3.35 16.05
C PHE A 125 -15.59 3.55 15.90
N TRP A 126 -16.30 2.54 15.41
CA TRP A 126 -17.74 2.58 15.19
C TRP A 126 -18.50 2.21 16.47
N ASN A 127 -18.35 3.05 17.48
CA ASN A 127 -19.12 2.98 18.72
C ASN A 127 -19.74 4.35 19.04
N GLU A 128 -20.77 4.33 19.89
CA GLU A 128 -21.55 5.50 20.27
C GLU A 128 -20.70 6.60 20.93
N GLY A 129 -19.69 6.21 21.72
CA GLY A 129 -18.79 7.17 22.37
C GLY A 129 -18.00 7.99 21.36
N CYS A 130 -17.39 7.33 20.37
CA CYS A 130 -16.70 8.01 19.27
C CYS A 130 -17.66 8.88 18.44
N GLU A 131 -18.87 8.39 18.17
CA GLU A 131 -19.88 9.15 17.44
C GLU A 131 -20.29 10.43 18.17
N GLN A 132 -20.55 10.36 19.48
CA GLN A 132 -20.94 11.53 20.27
C GLN A 132 -19.84 12.59 20.30
N VAL A 133 -18.58 12.17 20.45
CA VAL A 133 -17.42 13.09 20.37
C VAL A 133 -17.35 13.75 19.00
N LEU A 134 -17.48 12.98 17.91
CA LEU A 134 -17.47 13.53 16.56
C LEU A 134 -18.61 14.52 16.32
N LYS A 135 -19.83 14.20 16.78
CA LYS A 135 -20.99 15.11 16.66
C LYS A 135 -20.78 16.41 17.44
N ASN A 136 -20.27 16.32 18.68
CA ASN A 136 -20.03 17.50 19.51
C ASN A 136 -18.96 18.45 18.93
N HIS A 137 -18.07 17.94 18.08
CA HIS A 137 -16.97 18.71 17.50
C HIS A 137 -17.05 18.84 15.97
N ILE A 138 -18.20 18.50 15.36
CA ILE A 138 -18.33 18.44 13.91
C ILE A 138 -18.05 19.79 13.24
N ASP A 139 -18.52 20.88 13.84
CA ASP A 139 -18.32 22.23 13.31
C ASP A 139 -16.83 22.60 13.30
N THR A 140 -16.11 22.30 14.38
CA THR A 140 -14.65 22.51 14.45
C THR A 140 -13.91 21.65 13.42
N ILE A 141 -14.30 20.39 13.25
CA ILE A 141 -13.70 19.48 12.25
C ILE A 141 -13.95 20.02 10.84
N GLN A 142 -15.15 20.53 10.56
CA GLN A 142 -15.50 21.14 9.28
C GLN A 142 -14.71 22.42 9.02
N GLU A 143 -14.50 23.28 10.03
CA GLU A 143 -13.66 24.48 9.90
C GLU A 143 -12.20 24.10 9.58
N ILE A 144 -11.66 23.11 10.28
CA ILE A 144 -10.31 22.58 10.00
C ILE A 144 -10.25 22.07 8.56
N TRP A 145 -11.21 21.23 8.14
CA TRP A 145 -11.30 20.76 6.76
C TRP A 145 -11.35 21.92 5.77
N HIS A 146 -12.21 22.91 6.01
CA HIS A 146 -12.38 24.03 5.10
C HIS A 146 -11.15 24.91 4.95
N ARG A 147 -10.36 25.06 6.02
CA ARG A 147 -9.10 25.81 6.04
C ARG A 147 -7.98 25.12 5.27
N TRP A 148 -7.87 23.80 5.38
CA TRP A 148 -6.70 23.06 4.88
C TRP A 148 -6.95 22.36 3.55
N ALA A 149 -8.16 21.87 3.30
CA ALA A 149 -8.51 21.25 2.03
C ALA A 149 -8.47 22.29 0.90
N ASP A 150 -7.76 21.98 -0.17
CA ASP A 150 -7.45 22.87 -1.30
C ASP A 150 -6.53 24.06 -0.96
N SER A 151 -5.86 24.07 0.20
CA SER A 151 -4.86 25.12 0.51
C SER A 151 -3.67 25.11 -0.45
N LYS A 152 -3.43 24.00 -1.15
CA LYS A 152 -2.44 23.83 -2.21
C LYS A 152 -3.10 23.46 -3.54
N LYS A 153 -4.23 24.12 -3.86
CA LYS A 153 -5.05 23.81 -5.05
C LYS A 153 -4.29 23.83 -6.37
N GLU A 154 -3.32 24.72 -6.52
CA GLU A 154 -2.49 24.82 -7.73
C GLU A 154 -1.63 23.58 -7.96
N GLU A 155 -1.31 22.83 -6.89
CA GLU A 155 -0.57 21.59 -6.94
C GLU A 155 -1.48 20.38 -7.28
N LYS A 156 -2.81 20.57 -7.29
CA LYS A 156 -3.80 19.50 -7.54
C LYS A 156 -3.94 19.20 -9.02
N ARG A 157 -3.56 17.97 -9.38
CA ARG A 157 -3.55 17.53 -10.78
C ARG A 157 -4.92 17.08 -11.30
N ASN A 158 -5.76 16.40 -10.48
CA ASN A 158 -6.97 15.71 -11.01
C ASN A 158 -8.28 15.93 -10.24
N LEU A 159 -8.23 16.36 -8.98
CA LEU A 159 -9.44 16.67 -8.18
C LEU A 159 -9.73 18.18 -8.19
N LYS A 160 -9.68 18.82 -9.37
CA LYS A 160 -9.91 20.28 -9.47
C LYS A 160 -11.35 20.68 -9.14
N PHE A 161 -12.29 19.74 -9.33
CA PHE A 161 -13.73 19.95 -9.17
C PHE A 161 -14.29 19.44 -7.84
N GLN A 162 -13.48 18.77 -7.01
CA GLN A 162 -13.89 18.26 -5.70
C GLN A 162 -12.91 18.74 -4.64
N LYS A 163 -13.44 19.42 -3.62
CA LYS A 163 -12.64 19.83 -2.46
C LYS A 163 -12.07 18.59 -1.81
N SER A 164 -10.75 18.55 -1.71
CA SER A 164 -10.01 17.38 -1.23
C SER A 164 -8.88 17.81 -0.30
N MET A 165 -8.27 16.88 0.42
CA MET A 165 -7.05 17.14 1.17
C MET A 165 -5.96 16.21 0.68
N SER A 166 -4.85 16.76 0.19
CA SER A 166 -3.65 15.99 -0.17
C SER A 166 -2.90 15.54 1.09
N ILE A 167 -1.97 14.59 0.96
CA ILE A 167 -1.16 14.16 2.12
C ILE A 167 -0.28 15.29 2.63
N TYR A 168 0.13 16.19 1.74
CA TYR A 168 0.90 17.38 2.07
C TYR A 168 0.08 18.39 2.87
N GLU A 169 -1.15 18.68 2.43
CA GLU A 169 -2.10 19.54 3.15
C GLU A 169 -2.39 18.96 4.55
N PHE A 170 -2.60 17.65 4.63
CA PHE A 170 -2.81 16.95 5.91
C PHE A 170 -1.57 17.01 6.82
N THR A 171 -0.38 16.80 6.26
CA THR A 171 0.88 16.85 7.02
C THR A 171 1.14 18.24 7.57
N ASP A 172 0.87 19.29 6.80
CA ASP A 172 1.03 20.67 7.23
C ASP A 172 0.02 21.02 8.33
N MET A 173 -1.23 20.55 8.22
CA MET A 173 -2.24 20.65 9.27
C MET A 173 -1.77 19.99 10.58
N VAL A 174 -1.28 18.74 10.51
CA VAL A 174 -0.77 17.99 11.66
C VAL A 174 0.38 18.73 12.35
N LYS A 175 1.30 19.31 11.57
CA LYS A 175 2.41 20.12 12.08
C LYS A 175 1.94 21.41 12.72
N HIS A 176 0.99 22.11 12.10
CA HIS A 176 0.44 23.37 12.59
C HIS A 176 -0.18 23.22 13.99
N PHE A 177 -1.01 22.19 14.17
CA PHE A 177 -1.65 21.89 15.45
C PHE A 177 -0.79 21.06 16.41
N LYS A 178 0.46 20.73 16.03
CA LYS A 178 1.40 19.92 16.83
C LYS A 178 0.81 18.56 17.25
N LEU A 179 0.01 17.94 16.38
CA LEU A 179 -0.73 16.71 16.69
C LEU A 179 0.18 15.47 16.83
N LEU A 180 1.39 15.52 16.29
CA LEU A 180 2.39 14.44 16.45
C LEU A 180 2.77 14.15 17.91
N LYS A 181 2.41 15.02 18.87
CA LYS A 181 2.63 14.76 20.30
C LYS A 181 1.62 13.78 20.90
N PHE A 182 0.53 13.50 20.20
CA PHE A 182 -0.59 12.68 20.66
C PHE A 182 -0.73 11.38 19.88
N ILE A 183 0.20 11.10 18.95
CA ILE A 183 0.25 9.92 18.09
C ILE A 183 1.54 9.17 18.41
#